data_AF-A0A2W5ESN6-F1
#
_entry.id   AF-A0A2W5ESN6-F1
#
_cell.length_a   1.000
_cell.length_b   1.000
_cell.length_c   1.000
_cell.angle_alpha   90.00
_cell.angle_beta   90.00
_cell.angle_gamma   90.00
#
_symmetry.space_group_name_H-M   'P 1'
#
loop_
_entity.id
_entity.type
_entity.pdbx_description
1 polymer ?
#
loop_
_entity_poly.entity_id
_entity_poly.type
_entity_poly.pdbx_seq_one_letter_code
_entity_poly.pdbx_strand_id
1 'polypeptide(L)'
;MSWRKACPSAIDPFCGPVGLFSLFGNGTLVACGDAGWGDEIAFGVKVTISLALATLPVGLLIGFLIALAAQSEEKSLRLAAGIYTTIFRGLPELLTLFIVYYGIQMLLQSVAGYIGITGPIEINAFVAGMVALSVVFSSYASEVLLSAFKAIP
;
A
#
# COMPACT_ATOMS: atom_id res chain seq x y z
N MET A 1 -4.04 -6.70 24.18
CA MET A 1 -3.13 -6.98 23.04
C MET A 1 -2.23 -5.75 22.82
N SER A 2 -1.46 -5.31 23.83
CA SER A 2 -0.06 -5.65 24.14
C SER A 2 1.03 -5.18 23.14
N TRP A 3 0.86 -4.03 22.47
CA TRP A 3 1.96 -3.37 21.72
C TRP A 3 2.72 -2.30 22.51
N ARG A 4 2.34 -2.01 23.78
CA ARG A 4 3.00 -1.04 24.69
C ARG A 4 4.51 -1.23 24.92
N LYS A 5 5.12 -2.30 24.39
CA LYS A 5 6.52 -2.68 24.67
C LYS A 5 7.46 -2.61 23.47
N ALA A 6 6.99 -2.22 22.28
CA ALA A 6 7.82 -2.30 21.07
C ALA A 6 8.77 -1.10 20.86
N CYS A 7 8.58 0.02 21.58
CA CYS A 7 9.52 1.13 21.56
C CYS A 7 9.95 1.45 23.00
N PRO A 8 11.26 1.52 23.29
CA PRO A 8 11.72 2.15 24.52
C PRO A 8 11.17 3.57 24.50
N SER A 9 10.43 3.96 25.54
CA SER A 9 9.81 5.28 25.67
C SER A 9 10.79 6.44 25.40
N ALA A 10 12.09 6.22 25.54
CA ALA A 10 13.14 7.18 25.22
C ALA A 10 13.30 7.57 23.74
N ILE A 11 12.87 6.76 22.76
CA ILE A 11 13.11 7.01 21.31
C ILE A 11 11.80 7.20 20.53
N ASP A 12 10.65 7.17 21.18
CA ASP A 12 9.38 7.43 20.48
C ASP A 12 9.25 8.94 20.16
N PRO A 13 9.29 9.34 18.87
CA PRO A 13 9.21 10.75 18.49
C PRO A 13 7.82 11.36 18.76
N PHE A 14 6.80 10.53 18.98
CA PHE A 14 5.42 10.97 19.23
C PHE A 14 5.06 10.91 20.71
N CYS A 15 5.25 9.76 21.38
CA CYS A 15 4.80 9.54 22.76
C CYS A 15 5.94 9.40 23.79
N GLY A 16 7.19 9.69 23.42
CA GLY A 16 8.33 9.67 24.33
C GLY A 16 8.36 10.86 25.31
N PRO A 17 9.33 10.92 26.24
CA PRO A 17 9.44 11.98 27.25
C PRO A 17 9.64 13.39 26.66
N VAL A 18 10.08 13.48 25.40
CA VAL A 18 10.20 14.71 24.60
C VAL A 18 9.39 14.63 23.29
N GLY A 19 8.43 13.70 23.21
CA GLY A 19 7.65 13.43 22.00
C GLY A 19 6.65 14.55 21.67
N LEU A 20 6.25 14.64 20.40
CA LEU A 20 5.32 15.66 19.90
C LEU A 20 4.02 15.75 20.74
N PHE A 21 3.53 14.62 21.23
CA PHE A 21 2.28 14.56 22.00
C PHE A 21 2.44 14.87 23.49
N SER A 22 3.67 14.95 24.02
CA SER A 22 3.89 15.40 25.39
C SER A 22 3.67 16.91 25.57
N LEU A 23 3.67 17.68 24.47
CA LEU A 23 3.34 19.11 24.45
C LEU A 23 1.83 19.37 24.62
N PHE A 24 1.00 18.39 24.27
CA PHE A 24 -0.45 18.49 24.40
C PHE A 24 -0.85 17.86 25.73
N GLY A 25 -1.31 18.68 26.68
CA GLY A 25 -1.54 18.26 28.06
C GLY A 25 -2.42 17.01 28.21
N ASN A 26 -2.25 16.30 29.32
CA ASN A 26 -2.83 14.98 29.63
C ASN A 26 -4.37 14.89 29.66
N GLY A 27 -5.09 16.00 29.47
CA GLY A 27 -6.56 16.04 29.39
C GLY A 27 -7.12 16.13 27.97
N THR A 28 -6.26 15.99 26.95
CA THR A 28 -6.65 16.12 25.54
C THR A 28 -6.81 14.75 24.89
N LEU A 29 -7.66 14.67 23.84
CA LEU A 29 -7.90 13.41 23.09
C LEU A 29 -6.63 12.81 22.47
N VAL A 30 -5.59 13.62 22.30
CA VAL A 30 -4.31 13.27 21.66
C VAL A 30 -3.26 12.84 22.69
N ALA A 31 -3.60 12.82 23.98
CA ALA A 31 -2.70 12.32 25.02
C ALA A 31 -2.32 10.85 24.78
N CYS A 32 -1.11 10.47 25.17
CA CYS A 32 -0.61 9.09 25.10
C CYS A 32 -1.02 8.31 26.37
N GLY A 33 -1.26 7.01 26.25
CA GLY A 33 -1.75 6.14 27.33
C GLY A 33 -3.27 5.94 27.34
N ASP A 34 -3.78 5.24 28.36
CA ASP A 34 -5.15 4.71 28.40
C ASP A 34 -6.29 5.77 28.39
N ALA A 35 -5.96 7.05 28.52
CA ALA A 35 -6.91 8.16 28.55
C ALA A 35 -7.00 8.95 27.23
N GLY A 36 -6.16 8.63 26.22
CA GLY A 36 -6.14 9.30 24.92
C GLY A 36 -5.80 8.36 23.77
N TRP A 37 -5.78 8.89 22.54
CA TRP A 37 -5.59 8.11 21.30
C TRP A 37 -4.23 8.33 20.65
N GLY A 38 -3.31 9.04 21.33
CA GLY A 38 -2.00 9.41 20.76
C GLY A 38 -1.17 8.20 20.34
N ASP A 39 -1.23 7.13 21.12
CA ASP A 39 -0.50 5.88 20.87
C ASP A 39 -1.01 5.18 19.60
N GLU A 40 -2.33 5.10 19.44
CA GLU A 40 -2.99 4.50 18.27
C GLU A 40 -2.73 5.31 17.01
N ILE A 41 -2.74 6.64 17.10
CA ILE A 41 -2.43 7.53 15.96
C ILE A 41 -0.97 7.36 15.56
N ALA A 42 -0.02 7.37 16.50
CA ALA A 42 1.39 7.15 16.22
C ALA A 42 1.62 5.78 15.56
N PHE A 43 0.90 4.76 16.02
CA PHE A 43 0.93 3.44 15.40
C PHE A 43 0.37 3.46 13.97
N GLY A 44 -0.78 4.11 13.75
CA GLY A 44 -1.36 4.28 12.42
C GLY A 44 -0.40 4.94 11.45
N VAL A 45 0.25 6.03 11.87
CA VAL A 45 1.28 6.73 11.09
C VAL A 45 2.43 5.80 10.73
N LYS A 46 2.92 5.00 11.69
CA LYS A 46 4.01 4.04 11.44
C LYS A 46 3.61 3.00 10.40
N VAL A 47 2.39 2.49 10.44
CA VAL A 47 1.85 1.54 9.45
C VAL A 47 1.70 2.20 8.07
N THR A 48 1.18 3.43 8.01
CA THR A 48 1.06 4.16 6.73
C THR A 48 2.42 4.43 6.10
N ILE A 49 3.43 4.84 6.89
CA ILE A 49 4.78 5.08 6.38
C ILE A 49 5.42 3.78 5.90
N SER A 50 5.33 2.69 6.68
CA SER A 50 5.91 1.41 6.27
C SER A 50 5.24 0.86 5.01
N LEU A 51 3.92 1.00 4.90
CA LEU A 51 3.16 0.61 3.71
C LEU A 51 3.55 1.45 2.51
N ALA A 52 3.64 2.78 2.66
CA ALA A 52 4.05 3.68 1.58
C ALA A 52 5.46 3.35 1.06
N LEU A 53 6.41 3.13 1.96
CA LEU A 53 7.79 2.77 1.58
C LEU A 53 7.87 1.41 0.88
N ALA A 54 7.01 0.46 1.22
CA ALA A 54 6.96 -0.85 0.58
C ALA A 54 6.25 -0.80 -0.79
N THR A 55 5.16 -0.05 -0.90
CA THR A 55 4.34 0.08 -2.11
C THR A 55 5.03 0.92 -3.19
N LEU A 56 5.72 2.00 -2.81
CA LEU A 56 6.32 2.95 -3.75
C LEU A 56 7.28 2.28 -4.77
N PRO A 57 8.31 1.51 -4.37
CA PRO A 57 9.23 0.93 -5.35
C PRO A 57 8.54 -0.06 -6.28
N VAL A 58 7.62 -0.88 -5.76
CA VAL A 58 6.90 -1.90 -6.55
C VAL A 58 5.98 -1.22 -7.56
N GLY A 59 5.14 -0.29 -7.11
CA GLY A 59 4.22 0.40 -8.01
C GLY A 59 4.94 1.33 -9.00
N LEU A 60 6.07 1.94 -8.61
CA LEU A 60 6.88 2.74 -9.53
C LEU A 60 7.52 1.88 -10.63
N LEU A 61 8.10 0.73 -10.27
CA LEU A 61 8.66 -0.21 -11.26
C LEU A 61 7.59 -0.68 -12.24
N ILE A 62 6.44 -1.11 -11.74
CA ILE A 62 5.33 -1.55 -12.60
C ILE A 62 4.82 -0.39 -13.47
N GLY A 63 4.66 0.80 -12.89
CA GLY A 63 4.21 2.00 -13.61
C GLY A 63 5.16 2.41 -14.72
N PHE A 64 6.47 2.27 -14.49
CA PHE A 64 7.50 2.50 -15.50
C PHE A 64 7.39 1.50 -16.67
N LEU A 65 7.22 0.20 -16.38
CA LEU A 65 7.03 -0.81 -17.43
C LEU A 65 5.76 -0.55 -18.26
N ILE A 66 4.67 -0.13 -17.61
CA ILE A 66 3.41 0.21 -18.31
C ILE A 66 3.60 1.45 -19.19
N ALA A 67 4.31 2.47 -18.70
CA ALA A 67 4.61 3.67 -19.48
C ALA A 67 5.41 3.32 -20.76
N LEU A 68 6.42 2.44 -20.64
CA LEU A 68 7.17 1.94 -21.79
C LEU A 68 6.27 1.14 -22.75
N ALA A 69 5.41 0.25 -22.24
CA ALA A 69 4.48 -0.52 -23.06
C ALA A 69 3.50 0.38 -23.82
N ALA A 70 3.03 1.47 -23.19
CA ALA A 70 2.15 2.45 -23.81
C ALA A 70 2.84 3.31 -24.88
N GLN A 71 4.17 3.48 -24.82
CA GLN A 71 4.95 4.18 -25.84
C GLN A 71 5.34 3.27 -27.03
N SER A 72 5.21 1.96 -26.89
CA SER A 72 5.56 1.01 -27.95
C SER A 72 4.79 1.26 -29.26
N GLU A 73 5.44 0.97 -30.39
CA GLU A 73 4.84 1.03 -31.72
C GLU A 73 3.74 -0.04 -31.88
N GLU A 74 3.92 -1.17 -31.19
CA GLU A 74 2.99 -2.30 -31.17
C GLU A 74 1.61 -1.91 -30.61
N LYS A 75 0.59 -1.98 -31.47
CA LYS A 75 -0.79 -1.61 -31.12
C LYS A 75 -1.35 -2.46 -29.98
N SER A 76 -0.93 -3.73 -29.88
CA SER A 76 -1.37 -4.68 -28.85
C SER A 76 -0.89 -4.26 -27.46
N LEU A 77 0.40 -3.94 -27.30
CA LEU A 77 0.98 -3.49 -26.02
C LEU A 77 0.37 -2.15 -25.58
N ARG A 78 0.22 -1.21 -26.52
CA ARG A 78 -0.39 0.09 -26.23
C ARG A 78 -1.84 -0.03 -25.78
N LEU A 79 -2.61 -0.90 -26.42
CA LEU A 79 -3.99 -1.17 -26.03
C LEU A 79 -4.05 -1.86 -24.65
N ALA A 80 -3.21 -2.86 -24.40
CA ALA A 80 -3.16 -3.56 -23.11
C ALA A 80 -2.81 -2.61 -21.96
N ALA A 81 -1.82 -1.74 -22.15
CA ALA A 81 -1.46 -0.70 -21.19
C ALA A 81 -2.63 0.25 -20.92
N GLY A 82 -3.31 0.73 -21.98
CA GLY A 82 -4.47 1.60 -21.85
C GLY A 82 -5.65 0.96 -21.13
N ILE A 83 -5.94 -0.31 -21.40
CA ILE A 83 -7.00 -1.07 -20.70
C ILE A 83 -6.65 -1.21 -19.22
N TYR A 84 -5.41 -1.61 -18.91
CA TYR A 84 -4.94 -1.74 -17.54
C TYR A 84 -5.12 -0.43 -16.76
N THR A 85 -4.60 0.69 -17.27
CA THR A 85 -4.66 1.98 -16.58
C THR A 85 -6.09 2.47 -16.44
N THR A 86 -6.96 2.21 -17.41
CA THR A 86 -8.37 2.60 -17.35
C THR A 86 -9.13 1.82 -16.27
N ILE A 87 -8.92 0.50 -16.18
CA ILE A 87 -9.57 -0.33 -15.17
C ILE A 87 -9.14 0.10 -13.77
N PHE A 88 -7.85 0.11 -13.48
CA PHE A 88 -7.37 0.33 -12.11
C PHE A 88 -7.54 1.76 -11.61
N ARG A 89 -7.73 2.74 -12.51
CA ARG A 89 -8.08 4.12 -12.14
C ARG A 89 -9.59 4.38 -12.11
N GLY A 90 -10.38 3.53 -12.75
CA GLY A 90 -11.84 3.58 -12.74
C GLY A 90 -12.49 2.81 -11.59
N LEU A 91 -11.76 1.85 -10.99
CA LEU A 91 -12.23 1.09 -9.84
C LEU A 91 -12.11 1.89 -8.53
N PRO A 92 -13.08 1.79 -7.60
CA PRO A 92 -12.90 2.27 -6.24
C PRO A 92 -11.72 1.59 -5.56
N GLU A 93 -10.84 2.35 -4.92
CA GLU A 93 -9.63 1.81 -4.28
C GLU A 93 -9.92 0.71 -3.25
N LEU A 94 -11.01 0.87 -2.47
CA LEU A 94 -11.46 -0.11 -1.49
C LEU A 94 -11.89 -1.42 -2.16
N LEU A 95 -12.51 -1.34 -3.35
CA LEU A 95 -12.90 -2.51 -4.12
C LEU A 95 -11.67 -3.26 -4.61
N THR A 96 -10.64 -2.56 -5.08
CA THR A 96 -9.38 -3.18 -5.51
C THR A 96 -8.70 -3.90 -4.35
N LEU A 97 -8.71 -3.30 -3.15
CA LEU A 97 -8.16 -3.92 -1.96
C LEU A 97 -8.91 -5.21 -1.59
N PHE A 98 -10.24 -5.21 -1.63
CA PHE A 98 -11.02 -6.44 -1.39
C PHE A 98 -10.79 -7.51 -2.45
N ILE A 99 -10.75 -7.13 -3.73
CA ILE A 99 -10.46 -8.07 -4.82
C ILE A 99 -9.07 -8.69 -4.63
N VAL A 100 -8.08 -7.90 -4.24
CA VAL A 100 -6.71 -8.40 -4.03
C VAL A 100 -6.63 -9.28 -2.79
N TYR A 101 -7.21 -8.85 -1.67
CA TYR A 101 -7.19 -9.60 -0.42
C TYR A 101 -7.89 -10.96 -0.55
N TYR A 102 -9.15 -10.98 -0.98
CA TYR A 102 -9.93 -12.21 -1.10
C TYR A 102 -9.60 -12.97 -2.38
N GLY A 103 -9.39 -12.27 -3.50
CA GLY A 103 -9.14 -12.89 -4.80
C GLY A 103 -7.78 -13.58 -4.89
N ILE A 104 -6.70 -12.97 -4.37
CA ILE A 104 -5.40 -13.66 -4.36
C ILE A 104 -5.46 -14.89 -3.45
N GLN A 105 -6.14 -14.81 -2.30
CA GLN A 105 -6.31 -15.96 -1.42
C GLN A 105 -7.03 -17.12 -2.13
N MET A 106 -8.15 -16.85 -2.81
CA MET A 106 -8.87 -17.85 -3.60
C MET A 106 -8.03 -18.45 -4.73
N LEU A 107 -7.25 -17.61 -5.43
CA LEU A 107 -6.40 -18.02 -6.54
C LEU A 107 -5.26 -18.92 -6.04
N LEU A 108 -4.56 -18.52 -4.97
CA LEU A 108 -3.53 -19.33 -4.32
C LEU A 108 -4.09 -20.66 -3.84
N GLN A 109 -5.28 -20.68 -3.25
CA GLN A 109 -5.88 -21.90 -2.74
C GLN A 109 -6.30 -22.85 -3.85
N SER A 110 -6.80 -22.32 -4.97
CA SER A 110 -7.11 -23.10 -6.17
C SER A 110 -5.85 -23.70 -6.79
N VAL A 111 -4.80 -22.88 -6.97
CA VAL A 111 -3.50 -23.35 -7.47
C VAL A 111 -2.87 -24.38 -6.53
N ALA A 112 -2.93 -24.14 -5.20
CA ALA A 112 -2.47 -25.06 -4.16
C ALA A 112 -3.20 -26.41 -4.23
N GLY A 113 -4.51 -26.40 -4.48
CA GLY A 113 -5.31 -27.60 -4.70
C GLY A 113 -4.84 -28.41 -5.91
N TYR A 114 -4.46 -27.75 -7.02
CA TYR A 114 -3.92 -28.44 -8.19
C TYR A 114 -2.54 -29.07 -7.96
N ILE A 115 -1.72 -28.50 -7.06
CA ILE A 115 -0.39 -29.02 -6.69
C ILE A 115 -0.41 -29.95 -5.46
N GLY A 116 -1.60 -30.30 -4.96
CA GLY A 116 -1.78 -31.25 -3.85
C GLY A 116 -1.52 -30.68 -2.45
N ILE A 117 -1.41 -29.35 -2.32
CA ILE A 117 -1.23 -28.66 -1.03
C ILE A 117 -2.61 -28.20 -0.53
N THR A 118 -3.15 -28.89 0.47
CA THR A 118 -4.51 -28.66 1.00
C THR A 118 -4.54 -27.86 2.31
N GLY A 119 -3.48 -27.10 2.60
CA GLY A 119 -3.44 -26.21 3.76
C GLY A 119 -4.25 -24.92 3.54
N PRO A 120 -4.88 -24.36 4.58
CA PRO A 120 -5.44 -23.02 4.50
C PRO A 120 -4.30 -22.00 4.26
N ILE A 121 -4.38 -21.26 3.16
CA ILE A 121 -3.45 -20.17 2.85
C ILE A 121 -4.13 -18.88 3.30
N GLU A 122 -3.59 -18.25 4.33
CA GLU A 122 -4.03 -16.93 4.79
C GLU A 122 -2.98 -15.89 4.38
N ILE A 123 -3.42 -14.84 3.68
CA ILE A 123 -2.54 -13.76 3.26
C ILE A 123 -2.53 -12.68 4.33
N ASN A 124 -1.34 -12.20 4.68
CA ASN A 124 -1.19 -11.07 5.58
C ASN A 124 -1.83 -9.81 4.96
N ALA A 125 -2.71 -9.15 5.71
CA ALA A 125 -3.41 -7.93 5.28
C ALA A 125 -2.45 -6.81 4.84
N PHE A 126 -1.26 -6.71 5.44
CA PHE A 126 -0.23 -5.76 5.02
C PHE A 126 0.25 -6.03 3.61
N VAL A 127 0.52 -7.30 3.26
CA VAL A 127 1.02 -7.70 1.93
C VAL A 127 -0.09 -7.53 0.88
N ALA A 128 -1.31 -7.93 1.20
CA ALA A 128 -2.45 -7.72 0.31
C ALA A 128 -2.70 -6.22 0.03
N GLY A 129 -2.66 -5.39 1.07
CA GLY A 129 -2.75 -3.94 0.93
C GLY A 129 -1.60 -3.36 0.09
N MET A 130 -0.37 -3.79 0.35
CA MET A 130 0.80 -3.37 -0.41
C MET A 130 0.66 -3.67 -1.91
N VAL A 131 0.21 -4.88 -2.26
CA VAL A 131 -0.01 -5.30 -3.67
C VAL A 131 -1.13 -4.49 -4.30
N ALA A 132 -2.27 -4.35 -3.62
CA ALA A 132 -3.41 -3.59 -4.12
C ALA A 132 -3.03 -2.14 -4.41
N LEU A 133 -2.41 -1.47 -3.44
CA LEU A 133 -1.96 -0.10 -3.57
C LEU A 133 -0.88 0.05 -4.65
N SER A 134 0.00 -0.95 -4.83
CA SER A 134 1.04 -0.90 -5.87
C SER A 134 0.45 -0.91 -7.28
N VAL A 135 -0.60 -1.70 -7.50
CA VAL A 135 -1.31 -1.81 -8.79
C VAL A 135 -2.12 -0.55 -9.12
N VAL A 136 -2.74 0.06 -8.11
CA VAL A 136 -3.44 1.34 -8.29
C VAL A 136 -2.43 2.46 -8.54
N PHE A 137 -1.39 2.54 -7.72
CA PHE A 137 -0.32 3.54 -7.85
C PHE A 137 0.43 3.43 -9.18
N SER A 138 0.75 2.23 -9.65
CA SER A 138 1.43 2.03 -10.93
C SER A 138 0.65 2.61 -12.11
N SER A 139 -0.69 2.52 -12.06
CA SER A 139 -1.56 3.06 -13.10
C SER A 139 -1.45 4.59 -13.18
N TYR A 140 -1.50 5.28 -12.04
CA TYR A 140 -1.30 6.74 -11.99
C TYR A 140 0.13 7.14 -12.32
N ALA A 141 1.13 6.42 -11.78
CA ALA A 141 2.54 6.69 -12.04
C ALA A 141 2.89 6.54 -13.53
N SER A 142 2.30 5.55 -14.22
CA SER A 142 2.55 5.33 -15.65
C SER A 142 2.13 6.53 -16.51
N GLU A 143 1.05 7.23 -16.17
CA GLU A 143 0.62 8.42 -16.91
C GLU A 143 1.50 9.63 -16.66
N VAL A 144 1.98 9.78 -15.43
CA VAL A 144 2.95 10.84 -15.10
C VAL A 144 4.24 10.62 -15.89
N LEU A 145 4.73 9.38 -15.95
CA LEU A 145 5.91 9.01 -16.73
C LEU A 145 5.70 9.19 -18.24
N LEU A 146 4.54 8.77 -18.76
CA LEU A 146 4.17 8.99 -20.16
C LEU A 146 4.14 10.48 -20.53
N SER A 147 3.61 11.31 -19.63
CA SER A 147 3.58 12.76 -19.82
C SER A 147 5.00 13.34 -19.81
N ALA A 148 5.88 12.84 -18.94
CA ALA A 148 7.28 13.23 -18.93
C ALA A 148 8.02 12.81 -20.21
N PHE A 149 7.80 11.60 -20.73
CA PHE A 149 8.42 11.15 -21.97
C PHE A 149 7.97 11.96 -23.19
N LYS A 150 6.69 12.32 -23.26
CA LYS A 150 6.15 13.15 -24.36
C LYS A 150 6.61 14.61 -24.32
N ALA A 151 7.08 15.10 -23.17
CA ALA A 151 7.59 16.46 -23.03
C ALA A 151 8.98 16.65 -23.64
N ILE A 152 9.71 15.55 -23.91
CA ILE A 152 11.03 15.58 -24.51
C ILE A 152 10.86 15.48 -26.04
N PRO A 153 11.27 16.51 -26.80
CA PRO A 153 11.14 16.55 -28.26
C PRO A 153 12.05 15.56 -28.99
#